data_AF-A0A536NU79-F1
#
_entry.id   AF-A0A536NU79-F1
#
_cell.length_a   1.000
_cell.length_b   1.000
_cell.length_c   1.000
_cell.angle_alpha   90.00
_cell.angle_beta   90.00
_cell.angle_gamma   90.00
#
_symmetry.space_group_name_H-M   'P 1'
#
loop_
_entity.id
_entity.type
_entity.pdbx_description
1 polymer ?
#
loop_
_entity_poly.entity_id
_entity_poly.type
_entity_poly.pdbx_seq_one_letter_code
_entity_poly.pdbx_strand_id
1 'polypeptide(L)'
;MRARFLLVAVLAVIAAAGYTAYAGGSVYRGLDSGRQELVAAQLTIKNAGQSGDVSQLQTAMDQLRRAERDFEDAKARARDDPALRLAGGVPAAGHEVDASVRLGAIGADLSRAGQAAAAVAIQVAALKQKYTGRALTADDLDAILQQAQAIAKTYSGSIQAIGQQLRAAHRERAEVTTTDLVAPMRNAYDAVDRALAEADTAFTRYQDVRQVLSDFLGVRLPP
;
A
#
# COMPACT_ATOMS: atom_id res chain seq x y z
N MET A 1 16.40 -2.72 -15.92
CA MET A 1 15.21 -2.95 -15.09
C MET A 1 14.01 -2.22 -15.69
N ARG A 2 13.06 -2.92 -16.30
CA ARG A 2 11.73 -2.33 -16.55
C ARG A 2 10.87 -2.66 -15.35
N ALA A 3 10.97 -1.86 -14.29
CA ALA A 3 10.15 -1.96 -13.09
C ALA A 3 8.69 -1.66 -13.46
N ARG A 4 8.01 -2.66 -14.04
CA ARG A 4 6.57 -2.68 -14.32
C ARG A 4 5.77 -3.15 -13.09
N PHE A 5 6.38 -3.13 -11.91
CA PHE A 5 5.86 -3.80 -10.71
C PHE A 5 4.70 -3.08 -10.01
N LEU A 6 4.38 -1.83 -10.35
CA LEU A 6 3.42 -1.03 -9.58
C LEU A 6 2.61 -0.07 -10.47
N LEU A 7 2.11 -0.54 -11.61
CA LEU A 7 1.56 0.35 -12.64
C LEU A 7 0.04 0.61 -12.60
N VAL A 8 -0.73 0.10 -11.63
CA VAL A 8 -2.18 -0.02 -11.86
C VAL A 8 -3.08 0.76 -10.86
N ALA A 9 -2.64 0.99 -9.61
CA ALA A 9 -3.46 1.72 -8.62
C ALA A 9 -3.73 3.21 -8.94
N VAL A 10 -3.12 3.73 -10.01
CA VAL A 10 -3.14 5.15 -10.43
C VAL A 10 -4.46 5.54 -11.15
N LEU A 11 -5.19 4.62 -11.77
CA LEU A 11 -6.36 5.00 -12.60
C LEU A 11 -7.72 4.79 -11.92
N ALA A 12 -7.75 4.05 -10.82
CA ALA A 12 -9.01 3.72 -10.16
C ALA A 12 -9.51 4.85 -9.26
N VAL A 13 -8.58 5.55 -8.64
CA VAL A 13 -8.79 6.43 -7.47
C VAL A 13 -9.20 7.86 -7.86
N ILE A 14 -9.12 8.22 -9.15
CA ILE A 14 -9.48 9.55 -9.68
C ILE A 14 -11.01 9.77 -9.67
N ALA A 15 -11.83 8.71 -9.64
CA ALA A 15 -13.29 8.80 -9.76
C ALA A 15 -14.04 9.12 -8.44
N ALA A 16 -13.40 9.00 -7.27
CA ALA A 16 -14.05 9.20 -5.97
C ALA A 16 -14.18 10.68 -5.54
N ALA A 17 -13.62 11.62 -6.32
CA ALA A 17 -13.61 13.06 -6.00
C ALA A 17 -14.95 13.78 -6.28
N GLY A 18 -15.98 13.06 -6.72
CA GLY A 18 -17.26 13.62 -7.14
C GLY A 18 -18.30 13.77 -6.02
N TYR A 19 -18.03 14.64 -5.03
CA TYR A 19 -19.04 15.48 -4.38
C TYR A 19 -20.28 14.82 -3.71
N THR A 20 -20.25 14.66 -2.38
CA THR A 20 -21.44 14.84 -1.52
C THR A 20 -21.08 15.67 -0.29
N ALA A 21 -21.29 16.98 -0.46
CA ALA A 21 -21.13 17.98 0.59
C ALA A 21 -22.21 17.81 1.67
N TYR A 22 -21.84 18.22 2.88
CA TYR A 22 -22.69 18.55 4.03
C TYR A 22 -22.93 17.50 5.13
N ALA A 23 -21.83 16.94 5.67
CA ALA A 23 -21.64 16.57 7.09
C ALA A 23 -20.23 16.02 7.37
N GLY A 24 -19.51 15.49 6.35
CA GLY A 24 -18.26 14.73 6.50
C GLY A 24 -16.96 15.42 6.08
N GLY A 25 -16.84 16.75 6.19
CA GLY A 25 -15.72 17.50 5.62
C GLY A 25 -14.32 17.15 6.17
N SER A 26 -14.22 16.61 7.39
CA SER A 26 -12.95 16.17 8.00
C SER A 26 -12.61 14.71 7.66
N VAL A 27 -13.61 13.83 7.61
CA VAL A 27 -13.48 12.43 7.16
C VAL A 27 -13.02 12.39 5.71
N TYR A 28 -13.69 13.15 4.84
CA TYR A 28 -13.32 13.26 3.43
C TYR A 28 -11.89 13.77 3.26
N ARG A 29 -11.49 14.80 4.02
CA ARG A 29 -10.12 15.31 3.97
C ARG A 29 -9.09 14.26 4.40
N GLY A 30 -9.37 13.47 5.42
CA GLY A 30 -8.49 12.37 5.83
C GLY A 30 -8.39 11.27 4.76
N LEU A 31 -9.52 10.84 4.19
CA LEU A 31 -9.54 9.87 3.10
C LEU A 31 -8.80 10.38 1.86
N ASP A 32 -9.03 11.64 1.47
CA ASP A 32 -8.38 12.25 0.31
C ASP A 32 -6.89 12.52 0.54
N SER A 33 -6.50 12.96 1.73
CA SER A 33 -5.08 13.13 2.10
C SER A 33 -4.36 11.78 2.09
N GLY A 34 -4.92 10.76 2.73
CA GLY A 34 -4.33 9.43 2.75
C GLY A 34 -4.21 8.84 1.35
N ARG A 35 -5.20 9.08 0.51
CA ARG A 35 -5.20 8.74 -0.92
C ARG A 35 -4.07 9.43 -1.69
N GLN A 36 -3.89 10.74 -1.51
CA GLN A 36 -2.84 11.49 -2.17
C GLN A 36 -1.45 10.99 -1.75
N GLU A 37 -1.24 10.71 -0.47
CA GLU A 37 0.01 10.17 0.06
C GLU A 37 0.29 8.75 -0.44
N LEU A 38 -0.73 7.88 -0.57
CA LEU A 38 -0.57 6.56 -1.21
C LEU A 38 -0.12 6.67 -2.66
N VAL A 39 -0.76 7.56 -3.43
CA VAL A 39 -0.40 7.77 -4.84
C VAL A 39 1.01 8.34 -4.96
N ALA A 40 1.37 9.27 -4.09
CA ALA A 40 2.73 9.82 -4.02
C ALA A 40 3.75 8.72 -3.70
N ALA A 41 3.48 7.88 -2.70
CA ALA A 41 4.33 6.73 -2.36
C ALA A 41 4.55 5.81 -3.55
N GLN A 42 3.49 5.46 -4.26
CA GLN A 42 3.57 4.59 -5.43
C GLN A 42 4.45 5.20 -6.54
N LEU A 43 4.26 6.48 -6.84
CA LEU A 43 5.07 7.20 -7.82
C LEU A 43 6.54 7.25 -7.39
N THR A 44 6.81 7.56 -6.13
CA THR A 44 8.15 7.60 -5.58
C THR A 44 8.83 6.23 -5.65
N ILE A 45 8.14 5.13 -5.29
CA ILE A 45 8.69 3.77 -5.40
C ILE A 45 8.97 3.42 -6.86
N LYS A 46 8.09 3.78 -7.79
CA LYS A 46 8.29 3.55 -9.23
C LYS A 46 9.56 4.24 -9.74
N ASN A 47 9.78 5.49 -9.31
CA ASN A 47 10.96 6.26 -9.68
C ASN A 47 12.22 5.68 -9.02
N ALA A 48 12.13 5.30 -7.74
CA ALA A 48 13.22 4.67 -7.01
C ALA A 48 13.64 3.32 -7.61
N GLY A 49 12.69 2.54 -8.14
CA GLY A 49 12.98 1.31 -8.88
C GLY A 49 13.74 1.52 -10.19
N GLN A 50 13.74 2.75 -10.74
CA GLN A 50 14.51 3.12 -11.93
C GLN A 50 15.87 3.70 -11.59
N SER A 51 15.96 4.51 -10.53
CA SER A 51 17.18 5.19 -10.09
C SER A 51 18.06 4.35 -9.17
N GLY A 52 17.48 3.40 -8.44
CA GLY A 52 18.14 2.69 -7.33
C GLY A 52 18.38 3.56 -6.10
N ASP A 53 17.75 4.73 -6.02
CA ASP A 53 17.98 5.71 -4.95
C ASP A 53 17.25 5.32 -3.65
N VAL A 54 18.04 5.02 -2.62
CA VAL A 54 17.56 4.66 -1.28
C VAL A 54 16.76 5.80 -0.64
N SER A 55 17.14 7.06 -0.89
CA SER A 55 16.45 8.22 -0.31
C SER A 55 15.02 8.37 -0.84
N GLN A 56 14.79 7.99 -2.09
CA GLN A 56 13.45 7.94 -2.69
C GLN A 56 12.62 6.82 -2.04
N LEU A 57 13.19 5.64 -1.78
CA LEU A 57 12.48 4.58 -1.07
C LEU A 57 12.12 4.97 0.37
N GLN A 58 12.99 5.71 1.05
CA GLN A 58 12.70 6.25 2.39
C GLN A 58 11.58 7.30 2.34
N THR A 59 11.61 8.19 1.34
CA THR A 59 10.52 9.16 1.13
C THR A 59 9.19 8.46 0.91
N ALA A 60 9.17 7.39 0.10
CA ALA A 60 7.97 6.61 -0.12
C ALA A 60 7.46 5.92 1.16
N MET A 61 8.37 5.40 2.00
CA MET A 61 8.01 4.85 3.31
C MET A 61 7.30 5.88 4.18
N ASP A 62 7.79 7.12 4.22
CA ASP A 62 7.17 8.18 5.00
C ASP A 62 5.82 8.62 4.43
N GLN A 63 5.66 8.61 3.11
CA GLN A 63 4.38 8.81 2.43
C GLN A 63 3.38 7.71 2.82
N LEU A 64 3.78 6.43 2.80
CA LEU A 64 2.92 5.31 3.22
C LEU A 64 2.51 5.40 4.70
N ARG A 65 3.39 5.89 5.57
CA ARG A 65 3.07 6.10 6.99
C ARG A 65 2.11 7.27 7.20
N ARG A 66 2.24 8.34 6.41
CA ARG A 66 1.27 9.45 6.43
C ARG A 66 -0.09 8.98 5.94
N ALA A 67 -0.11 8.22 4.84
CA ALA A 67 -1.33 7.63 4.33
C ALA A 67 -2.06 6.77 5.36
N GLU A 68 -1.36 5.83 6.00
CA GLU A 68 -1.95 5.00 7.06
C GLU A 68 -2.58 5.85 8.16
N ARG A 69 -1.85 6.86 8.66
CA ARG A 69 -2.38 7.76 9.69
C ARG A 69 -3.63 8.49 9.24
N ASP A 70 -3.61 9.06 8.03
CA ASP A 70 -4.74 9.84 7.51
C ASP A 70 -5.99 8.97 7.32
N PHE A 71 -5.82 7.71 6.90
CA PHE A 71 -6.90 6.73 6.80
C PHE A 71 -7.45 6.27 8.17
N GLU A 72 -6.58 6.01 9.14
CA GLU A 72 -6.96 5.66 10.51
C GLU A 72 -7.70 6.82 11.20
N ASP A 73 -7.21 8.04 11.00
CA ASP A 73 -7.83 9.28 11.45
C ASP A 73 -9.22 9.48 10.82
N ALA A 74 -9.34 9.24 9.52
CA ALA A 74 -10.62 9.32 8.82
C ALA A 74 -11.62 8.29 9.35
N LYS A 75 -11.16 7.04 9.56
CA LYS A 75 -11.95 5.96 10.15
C LYS A 75 -12.45 6.32 11.56
N ALA A 76 -11.56 6.81 12.42
CA ALA A 76 -11.90 7.21 13.77
C ALA A 76 -12.93 8.34 13.77
N ARG A 77 -12.72 9.38 12.94
CA ARG A 77 -13.67 10.49 12.81
C ARG A 77 -15.02 10.04 12.26
N ALA A 78 -15.05 9.17 11.26
CA ALA A 78 -16.30 8.65 10.70
C ALA A 78 -17.12 7.87 11.75
N ARG A 79 -16.43 7.17 12.66
CA ARG A 79 -17.06 6.39 13.73
C ARG A 79 -17.51 7.25 14.93
N ASP A 80 -16.68 8.21 15.32
CA ASP A 80 -16.81 8.88 16.61
C ASP A 80 -17.43 10.28 16.53
N ASP A 81 -17.58 10.85 15.33
CA ASP A 81 -18.22 12.16 15.15
C ASP A 81 -19.71 12.11 15.55
N PRO A 82 -20.15 12.89 16.55
CA PRO A 82 -21.54 12.89 17.02
C PRO A 82 -22.55 13.21 15.91
N ALA A 83 -22.22 14.10 14.97
CA ALA A 83 -23.11 14.44 13.87
C ALA A 83 -23.27 13.26 12.89
N LEU A 84 -22.19 12.52 12.62
CA LEU A 84 -22.24 11.31 11.80
C LEU A 84 -22.91 10.14 12.52
N ARG A 85 -22.80 10.04 13.85
CA ARG A 85 -23.55 9.05 14.64
C ARG A 85 -25.06 9.33 14.63
N LEU A 86 -25.46 10.61 14.70
CA LEU A 86 -26.86 11.01 14.58
C LEU A 86 -27.40 10.75 13.17
N ALA A 87 -26.63 11.08 12.13
CA ALA A 87 -26.97 10.75 10.75
C ALA A 87 -27.03 9.23 10.52
N GLY A 88 -26.12 8.47 11.16
CA GLY A 88 -26.06 7.01 11.09
C GLY A 88 -27.24 6.29 11.74
N GLY A 89 -28.08 6.98 12.51
CA GLY A 89 -29.36 6.46 12.99
C GLY A 89 -30.43 6.34 11.91
N VAL A 90 -30.23 6.98 10.74
CA VAL A 90 -31.09 6.82 9.57
C VAL A 90 -30.51 5.71 8.69
N PRO A 91 -31.28 4.65 8.32
CA PRO A 91 -30.73 3.49 7.63
C PRO A 91 -29.88 3.82 6.39
N ALA A 92 -30.40 4.66 5.48
CA ALA A 92 -29.70 5.03 4.25
C ALA A 92 -28.39 5.80 4.51
N ALA A 93 -28.37 6.72 5.48
CA ALA A 93 -27.16 7.48 5.81
C ALA A 93 -26.17 6.66 6.67
N GLY A 94 -26.67 5.72 7.47
CA GLY A 94 -25.85 4.77 8.22
C GLY A 94 -25.00 3.87 7.32
N HIS A 95 -25.54 3.41 6.19
CA HIS A 95 -24.79 2.63 5.21
C HIS A 95 -23.61 3.42 4.61
N GLU A 96 -23.78 4.72 4.34
CA GLU A 96 -22.71 5.59 3.81
C GLU A 96 -21.61 5.88 4.84
N VAL A 97 -21.99 6.05 6.11
CA VAL A 97 -21.04 6.25 7.21
C VAL A 97 -20.22 4.99 7.44
N ASP A 98 -20.86 3.82 7.49
CA ASP A 98 -20.18 2.52 7.66
C ASP A 98 -19.24 2.23 6.47
N ALA A 99 -19.69 2.49 5.24
CA ALA A 99 -18.85 2.40 4.05
C ALA A 99 -17.63 3.33 4.14
N SER A 100 -17.78 4.55 4.67
CA SER A 100 -16.65 5.48 4.87
C SER A 100 -15.64 4.98 5.90
N VAL A 101 -16.12 4.40 7.02
CA VAL A 101 -15.28 3.80 8.07
C VAL A 101 -14.42 2.68 7.47
N ARG A 102 -15.06 1.80 6.69
CA ARG A 102 -14.40 0.64 6.07
C ARG A 102 -13.43 1.05 4.97
N LEU A 103 -13.76 2.06 4.19
CA LEU A 103 -12.84 2.62 3.20
C LEU A 103 -11.56 3.14 3.85
N GLY A 104 -11.67 3.78 5.03
CA GLY A 104 -10.51 4.14 5.85
C GLY A 104 -9.72 2.90 6.31
N ALA A 105 -10.40 1.86 6.81
CA ALA A 105 -9.72 0.62 7.22
C ALA A 105 -8.94 -0.04 6.06
N ILE A 106 -9.57 -0.16 4.89
CA ILE A 106 -8.95 -0.71 3.68
C ILE A 106 -7.72 0.09 3.26
N GLY A 107 -7.83 1.43 3.24
CA GLY A 107 -6.71 2.32 2.90
C GLY A 107 -5.53 2.17 3.88
N ALA A 108 -5.80 2.04 5.17
CA ALA A 108 -4.78 1.81 6.19
C ALA A 108 -4.10 0.44 6.02
N ASP A 109 -4.86 -0.63 5.78
CA ASP A 109 -4.33 -1.97 5.54
C ASP A 109 -3.43 -2.01 4.28
N LEU A 110 -3.89 -1.40 3.18
CA LEU A 110 -3.08 -1.29 1.95
C LEU A 110 -1.80 -0.46 2.16
N SER A 111 -1.87 0.60 2.96
CA SER A 111 -0.71 1.40 3.34
C SER A 111 0.31 0.55 4.11
N ARG A 112 -0.14 -0.23 5.11
CA ARG A 112 0.71 -1.15 5.89
C ARG A 112 1.34 -2.24 5.02
N ALA A 113 0.59 -2.80 4.07
CA ALA A 113 1.11 -3.74 3.10
C ALA A 113 2.25 -3.12 2.26
N GLY A 114 2.05 -1.89 1.77
CA GLY A 114 3.09 -1.13 1.06
C GLY A 114 4.35 -0.90 1.90
N GLN A 115 4.19 -0.58 3.19
CA GLN A 115 5.32 -0.37 4.11
C GLN A 115 6.16 -1.64 4.26
N ALA A 116 5.52 -2.80 4.45
CA ALA A 116 6.23 -4.07 4.58
C ALA A 116 7.07 -4.40 3.32
N ALA A 117 6.54 -4.13 2.12
CA ALA A 117 7.28 -4.30 0.88
C ALA A 117 8.43 -3.28 0.74
N ALA A 118 8.18 -2.01 1.06
CA ALA A 118 9.17 -0.95 0.96
C ALA A 118 10.35 -1.15 1.93
N ALA A 119 10.11 -1.72 3.11
CA ALA A 119 11.17 -2.03 4.08
C ALA A 119 12.22 -2.99 3.51
N VAL A 120 11.77 -4.04 2.80
CA VAL A 120 12.68 -4.97 2.12
C VAL A 120 13.43 -4.26 1.00
N ALA A 121 12.72 -3.50 0.16
CA ALA A 121 13.33 -2.75 -0.94
C ALA A 121 14.43 -1.79 -0.47
N ILE A 122 14.23 -1.10 0.66
CA ILE A 122 15.25 -0.23 1.27
C ILE A 122 16.50 -1.02 1.65
N GLN A 123 16.36 -2.19 2.30
CA GLN A 123 17.51 -3.01 2.66
C GLN A 123 18.27 -3.52 1.43
N VAL A 124 17.54 -3.94 0.38
CA VAL A 124 18.11 -4.37 -0.90
C VAL A 124 18.93 -3.24 -1.53
N ALA A 125 18.32 -2.06 -1.64
CA ALA A 125 18.94 -0.91 -2.28
C ALA A 125 20.15 -0.40 -1.50
N ALA A 126 20.08 -0.38 -0.17
CA ALA A 126 21.20 -0.02 0.70
C ALA A 126 22.37 -1.01 0.55
N LEU A 127 22.09 -2.31 0.50
CA LEU A 127 23.10 -3.34 0.24
C LEU A 127 23.78 -3.11 -1.11
N LYS A 128 22.98 -2.94 -2.18
CA LYS A 128 23.51 -2.68 -3.53
C LYS A 128 24.37 -1.42 -3.55
N GLN A 129 23.90 -0.32 -2.95
CA GLN A 129 24.63 0.95 -2.92
C GLN A 129 25.98 0.83 -2.19
N LYS A 130 26.03 0.10 -1.06
CA LYS A 130 27.25 -0.10 -0.26
C LYS A 130 28.39 -0.74 -1.07
N TYR A 131 28.05 -1.64 -1.99
CA TYR A 131 29.01 -2.42 -2.77
C TYR A 131 29.13 -1.98 -4.24
N THR A 132 28.38 -0.96 -4.67
CA THR A 132 28.44 -0.47 -6.05
C THR A 132 29.83 0.11 -6.36
N GLY A 133 30.44 -0.33 -7.46
CA GLY A 133 31.72 0.19 -7.95
C GLY A 133 32.94 -0.19 -7.11
N ARG A 134 32.80 -1.14 -6.16
CA ARG A 134 33.89 -1.64 -5.32
C ARG A 134 34.27 -3.06 -5.74
N ALA A 135 35.56 -3.37 -5.67
CA ALA A 135 36.04 -4.75 -5.74
C ALA A 135 35.68 -5.46 -4.43
N LEU A 136 35.05 -6.63 -4.53
CA LEU A 136 34.63 -7.41 -3.37
C LEU A 136 35.84 -8.17 -2.79
N THR A 137 36.05 -8.04 -1.48
CA THR A 137 37.00 -8.87 -0.73
C THR A 137 36.32 -10.14 -0.19
N ALA A 138 37.10 -11.09 0.31
CA ALA A 138 36.54 -12.29 0.97
C ALA A 138 35.67 -11.93 2.18
N ASP A 139 36.12 -10.97 3.00
CA ASP A 139 35.36 -10.47 4.15
C ASP A 139 34.04 -9.79 3.72
N ASP A 140 34.04 -9.11 2.57
CA ASP A 140 32.82 -8.53 2.00
C ASP A 140 31.81 -9.60 1.59
N LEU A 141 32.26 -10.74 1.07
CA LEU A 141 31.37 -11.85 0.69
C LEU A 141 30.69 -12.45 1.92
N ASP A 142 31.42 -12.67 3.01
CA ASP A 142 30.84 -13.15 4.27
C ASP A 142 29.85 -12.14 4.85
N ALA A 143 30.20 -10.85 4.82
CA ALA A 143 29.30 -9.78 5.27
C ALA A 143 28.05 -9.64 4.39
N ILE A 144 28.16 -9.84 3.07
CA ILE A 144 27.02 -9.85 2.13
C ILE A 144 26.13 -11.05 2.43
N LEU A 145 26.68 -12.23 2.67
CA LEU A 145 25.90 -13.43 2.99
C LEU A 145 25.09 -13.25 4.29
N GLN A 146 25.70 -12.69 5.34
CA GLN A 146 24.98 -12.39 6.58
C GLN A 146 23.85 -11.37 6.37
N GLN A 147 24.11 -10.30 5.61
CA GLN A 147 23.09 -9.29 5.29
C GLN A 147 21.97 -9.87 4.40
N ALA A 148 22.31 -10.73 3.44
CA ALA A 148 21.33 -11.41 2.59
C ALA A 148 20.42 -12.34 3.40
N GLN A 149 20.94 -13.05 4.42
CA GLN A 149 20.13 -13.84 5.35
C GLN A 149 19.18 -12.96 6.17
N ALA A 150 19.65 -11.82 6.65
CA ALA A 150 18.82 -10.86 7.37
C ALA A 150 17.69 -10.28 6.48
N ILE A 151 18.01 -9.97 5.22
CA ILE A 151 17.02 -9.53 4.25
C ILE A 151 16.02 -10.65 3.93
N ALA A 152 16.47 -11.89 3.75
CA ALA A 152 15.61 -13.04 3.50
C ALA A 152 14.63 -13.27 4.67
N LYS A 153 15.09 -13.10 5.92
CA LYS A 153 14.23 -13.14 7.11
C LYS A 153 13.22 -11.99 7.14
N THR A 154 13.64 -10.78 6.79
CA THR A 154 12.72 -9.63 6.68
C THR A 154 11.68 -9.87 5.59
N TYR A 155 12.10 -10.44 4.46
CA TYR A 155 11.24 -10.74 3.32
C TYR A 155 10.23 -11.86 3.61
N SER A 156 10.60 -12.91 4.34
CA SER A 156 9.61 -13.92 4.77
C SER A 156 8.57 -13.30 5.73
N GLY A 157 9.03 -12.44 6.64
CA GLY A 157 8.15 -11.66 7.52
C GLY A 157 7.25 -10.69 6.75
N SER A 158 7.76 -10.03 5.70
CA SER A 158 6.96 -9.12 4.89
C SER A 158 5.90 -9.86 4.09
N ILE A 159 6.17 -11.07 3.59
CA ILE A 159 5.14 -11.90 2.93
C ILE A 159 3.97 -12.15 3.90
N GLN A 160 4.28 -12.55 5.13
CA GLN A 160 3.24 -12.80 6.14
C GLN A 160 2.46 -11.52 6.47
N ALA A 161 3.16 -10.40 6.66
CA ALA A 161 2.54 -9.11 6.96
C ALA A 161 1.63 -8.66 5.82
N ILE A 162 2.12 -8.60 4.58
CA ILE A 162 1.35 -8.20 3.40
C ILE A 162 0.12 -9.09 3.23
N GLY A 163 0.29 -10.41 3.32
CA GLY A 163 -0.83 -11.36 3.21
C GLY A 163 -1.86 -11.24 4.34
N GLN A 164 -1.47 -10.80 5.54
CA GLN A 164 -2.42 -10.48 6.62
C GLN A 164 -3.19 -9.20 6.32
N GLN A 165 -2.51 -8.15 5.87
CA GLN A 165 -3.14 -6.86 5.55
C GLN A 165 -4.10 -6.97 4.36
N LEU A 166 -3.72 -7.67 3.28
CA LEU A 166 -4.62 -7.90 2.14
C LEU A 166 -5.87 -8.69 2.56
N ARG A 167 -5.73 -9.70 3.41
CA ARG A 167 -6.89 -10.43 3.98
C ARG A 167 -7.75 -9.58 4.89
N ALA A 168 -7.19 -8.59 5.58
CA ALA A 168 -7.96 -7.64 6.38
C ALA A 168 -8.76 -6.69 5.45
N ALA A 169 -8.09 -6.13 4.45
CA ALA A 169 -8.73 -5.26 3.45
C ALA A 169 -9.86 -5.98 2.68
N HIS A 170 -9.67 -7.24 2.27
CA HIS A 170 -10.72 -8.04 1.64
C HIS A 170 -11.91 -8.32 2.56
N ARG A 171 -11.67 -8.54 3.87
CA ARG A 171 -12.75 -8.71 4.84
C ARG A 171 -13.57 -7.44 5.00
N GLU A 172 -12.90 -6.30 5.17
CA GLU A 172 -13.56 -4.99 5.25
C GLU A 172 -14.36 -4.68 3.99
N ARG A 173 -13.83 -5.04 2.82
CA ARG A 173 -14.53 -4.89 1.54
C ARG A 173 -15.77 -5.78 1.44
N ALA A 174 -15.68 -7.03 1.89
CA ALA A 174 -16.77 -8.01 1.81
C ALA A 174 -17.98 -7.63 2.67
N GLU A 175 -17.79 -6.81 3.71
CA GLU A 175 -18.86 -6.33 4.58
C GLU A 175 -19.69 -5.19 3.94
N VAL A 176 -19.31 -4.70 2.75
CA VAL A 176 -20.01 -3.61 2.06
C VAL A 176 -20.76 -4.10 0.82
N THR A 177 -22.07 -3.89 0.82
CA THR A 177 -22.91 -4.06 -0.37
C THR A 177 -23.00 -2.74 -1.12
N THR A 178 -22.55 -2.71 -2.38
CA THR A 178 -22.44 -1.46 -3.17
C THR A 178 -23.73 -1.04 -3.88
N THR A 179 -24.74 -1.91 -3.92
CA THR A 179 -26.02 -1.69 -4.62
C THR A 179 -26.78 -0.48 -4.09
N ASP A 180 -26.75 -0.28 -2.78
CA ASP A 180 -27.51 0.76 -2.10
C ASP A 180 -26.70 2.03 -1.83
N LEU A 181 -25.41 2.02 -2.18
CA LEU A 181 -24.54 3.18 -2.05
C LEU A 181 -24.84 4.21 -3.13
N VAL A 182 -24.75 5.48 -2.77
CA VAL A 182 -24.80 6.59 -3.73
C VAL A 182 -23.63 6.48 -4.71
N ALA A 183 -23.84 6.99 -5.93
CA ALA A 183 -22.90 6.80 -7.05
C ALA A 183 -21.44 7.15 -6.71
N PRO A 184 -21.13 8.24 -5.98
CA PRO A 184 -19.74 8.54 -5.60
C PRO A 184 -19.08 7.47 -4.73
N MET A 185 -19.79 6.96 -3.72
CA MET A 185 -19.26 5.93 -2.83
C MET A 185 -19.12 4.59 -3.55
N ARG A 186 -20.10 4.24 -4.39
CA ARG A 186 -20.02 3.08 -5.28
C ARG A 186 -18.76 3.12 -6.17
N ASN A 187 -18.50 4.26 -6.81
CA ASN A 187 -17.30 4.45 -7.63
C ASN A 187 -16.00 4.31 -6.83
N ALA A 188 -16.00 4.73 -5.57
CA ALA A 188 -14.85 4.53 -4.68
C ALA A 188 -14.62 3.05 -4.37
N TYR A 189 -15.68 2.28 -4.16
CA TYR A 189 -15.61 0.84 -3.95
C TYR A 189 -15.21 0.07 -5.22
N ASP A 190 -15.69 0.47 -6.39
CA ASP A 190 -15.24 -0.08 -7.68
C ASP A 190 -13.74 0.21 -7.92
N ALA A 191 -13.23 1.29 -7.34
CA ALA A 191 -11.81 1.61 -7.38
C ALA A 191 -11.00 0.73 -6.42
N VAL A 192 -11.51 0.52 -5.21
CA VAL A 192 -10.94 -0.41 -4.23
C VAL A 192 -10.87 -1.82 -4.78
N ASP A 193 -11.91 -2.31 -5.45
CA ASP A 193 -11.95 -3.66 -6.01
C ASP A 193 -10.85 -3.89 -7.04
N ARG A 194 -10.62 -2.90 -7.91
CA ARG A 194 -9.50 -2.92 -8.86
C ARG A 194 -8.16 -2.89 -8.14
N ALA A 195 -7.99 -1.99 -7.17
CA ALA A 195 -6.74 -1.86 -6.42
C ALA A 195 -6.40 -3.15 -5.63
N LEU A 196 -7.39 -3.82 -5.04
CA LEU A 196 -7.20 -5.09 -4.34
C LEU A 196 -6.77 -6.20 -5.29
N ALA A 197 -7.44 -6.34 -6.45
CA ALA A 197 -7.07 -7.34 -7.45
C ALA A 197 -5.63 -7.14 -7.98
N GLU A 198 -5.24 -5.88 -8.15
CA GLU A 198 -3.88 -5.51 -8.55
C GLU A 198 -2.85 -5.79 -7.46
N ALA A 199 -3.20 -5.49 -6.20
CA ALA A 199 -2.35 -5.77 -5.05
C ALA A 199 -2.15 -7.28 -4.87
N ASP A 200 -3.18 -8.10 -5.07
CA ASP A 200 -3.08 -9.56 -5.05
C ASP A 200 -2.17 -10.09 -6.18
N THR A 201 -2.31 -9.53 -7.38
CA THR A 201 -1.44 -9.87 -8.52
C THR A 201 0.01 -9.49 -8.23
N ALA A 202 0.24 -8.30 -7.68
CA ALA A 202 1.57 -7.83 -7.29
C ALA A 202 2.15 -8.68 -6.16
N PHE A 203 1.33 -9.06 -5.18
CA PHE A 203 1.74 -9.88 -4.04
C PHE A 203 2.09 -11.30 -4.46
N THR A 204 1.33 -11.91 -5.36
CA THR A 204 1.64 -13.22 -5.94
C THR A 204 3.02 -13.20 -6.62
N ARG A 205 3.32 -12.14 -7.38
CA ARG A 205 4.67 -11.95 -7.96
C ARG A 205 5.73 -11.71 -6.90
N TYR A 206 5.39 -10.94 -5.85
CA TYR A 206 6.30 -10.66 -4.75
C TYR A 206 6.68 -11.93 -3.99
N GLN A 207 5.80 -12.93 -3.89
CA GLN A 207 6.06 -14.23 -3.27
C GLN A 207 6.95 -15.16 -4.11
N ASP A 208 7.15 -14.87 -5.39
CA ASP A 208 8.07 -15.63 -6.23
C ASP A 208 9.52 -15.28 -5.88
N VAL A 209 10.02 -15.98 -4.85
CA VAL A 209 11.38 -15.87 -4.32
C VAL A 209 12.41 -16.01 -5.43
N ARG A 210 12.14 -16.81 -6.46
CA ARG A 210 13.08 -17.07 -7.54
C ARG A 210 13.21 -15.88 -8.47
N GLN A 211 12.12 -15.18 -8.73
CA GLN A 211 12.15 -13.92 -9.47
C GLN A 211 12.90 -12.85 -8.68
N VAL A 212 12.66 -12.78 -7.37
CA VAL A 212 13.36 -11.87 -6.45
C VAL A 212 14.86 -12.18 -6.37
N LEU A 213 15.23 -13.45 -6.22
CA LEU A 213 16.63 -13.90 -6.19
C LEU A 213 17.33 -13.68 -7.53
N SER A 214 16.65 -13.90 -8.65
CA SER A 214 17.20 -13.62 -9.98
C SER A 214 17.50 -12.12 -10.17
N ASP A 215 16.61 -11.25 -9.67
CA ASP A 215 16.80 -9.80 -9.69
C ASP A 215 17.90 -9.34 -8.71
N PHE A 216 18.04 -10.01 -7.56
CA PHE A 216 19.09 -9.76 -6.58
C PHE A 216 20.49 -10.13 -7.08
N LEU A 217 20.61 -11.31 -7.70
CA LEU A 217 21.87 -11.87 -8.15
C LEU A 217 22.24 -11.42 -9.56
N GLY A 218 21.32 -10.79 -10.30
CA GLY A 218 21.52 -10.40 -11.69
C GLY A 218 21.62 -11.59 -12.66
N VAL A 219 21.19 -12.78 -12.25
CA VAL A 219 21.25 -14.02 -13.04
C VAL A 219 19.87 -14.65 -13.15
N ARG A 220 19.53 -15.16 -14.35
CA ARG A 220 18.31 -15.96 -14.53
C ARG A 220 18.52 -17.35 -13.95
N LEU A 221 17.76 -17.69 -12.92
CA LEU A 221 17.77 -19.04 -12.35
C LEU A 221 16.98 -20.01 -13.27
N PRO A 222 17.50 -21.22 -13.57
CA PRO A 222 16.85 -22.22 -14.45
C PRO A 222 15.58 -22.82 -13.83
N PRO A 223 14.61 -23.30 -14.66
CA PRO A 223 13.30 -23.84 -14.27
C PRO A 223 13.36 -24.84 -13.12
#